data_AF-A0AAU8TIC2-F1
#
_entry.id   AF-A0AAU8TIC2-F1
#
_cell.length_a   1.000
_cell.length_b   1.000
_cell.length_c   1.000
_cell.angle_alpha   90.00
_cell.angle_beta   90.00
_cell.angle_gamma   90.00
#
_symmetry.space_group_name_H-M   'P 1'
#
loop_
_entity.id
_entity.type
_entity.pdbx_description
1 polymer ?
#
loop_
_entity_poly.entity_id
_entity_poly.type
_entity_poly.pdbx_seq_one_letter_code
_entity_poly.pdbx_strand_id
1 'polypeptide(L)' 'MAAAGLITWVLISKYLDHLPLYRLEQIANRAGVTLARSTLADWWADMDLPCNRWLIDWPNCCANA' A
#
# COMPACT_ATOMS: atom_id res chain seq x y z
N MET A 1 -0.49 4.35 13.07
CA MET A 1 -0.88 3.57 11.88
C MET A 1 -1.42 4.48 10.80
N ALA A 2 -1.11 4.21 9.53
CA ALA A 2 -1.81 4.81 8.41
C ALA A 2 -3.21 4.22 8.25
N ALA A 3 -4.12 4.97 7.64
CA ALA A 3 -5.46 4.48 7.35
C ALA A 3 -5.40 3.28 6.37
N ALA A 4 -6.18 2.23 6.64
CA ALA A 4 -6.24 1.03 5.81
C ALA A 4 -6.47 1.35 4.32
N GLY A 5 -7.33 2.33 4.02
CA GLY A 5 -7.58 2.76 2.64
C GLY A 5 -6.35 3.30 1.90
N LEU A 6 -5.44 4.00 2.61
CA LEU A 6 -4.20 4.51 2.03
C LEU A 6 -3.23 3.35 1.71
N ILE A 7 -3.13 2.38 2.62
CA ILE A 7 -2.28 1.20 2.47
C ILE A 7 -2.79 0.32 1.30
N THR A 8 -4.11 0.10 1.23
CA THR A 8 -4.76 -0.65 0.13
C THR A 8 -4.49 -0.01 -1.22
N TRP A 9 -4.56 1.33 -1.33
CA TRP A 9 -4.26 2.03 -2.57
C TRP A 9 -2.79 1.85 -3.02
N VAL A 10 -1.85 1.92 -2.08
CA VAL A 10 -0.42 1.67 -2.37
C VAL A 10 -0.18 0.24 -2.84
N LEU A 11 -0.83 -0.74 -2.19
CA LEU A 11 -0.77 -2.16 -2.56
C LEU A 11 -1.30 -2.40 -3.97
N ILE A 12 -2.50 -1.92 -4.27
CA ILE A 12 -3.13 -2.03 -5.60
C ILE A 12 -2.21 -1.40 -6.66
N SER A 13 -1.74 -0.19 -6.41
CA SER A 13 -0.89 0.54 -7.37
C SER A 13 0.44 -0.20 -7.63
N LYS A 14 1.01 -0.87 -6.62
CA LYS A 14 2.27 -1.62 -6.76
C LYS A 14 2.09 -2.97 -7.47
N TYR A 15 1.01 -3.69 -7.17
CA TYR A 15 0.80 -5.06 -7.67
C TYR A 15 -0.06 -5.15 -8.93
N LEU A 16 -1.14 -4.36 -9.03
CA LEU A 16 -2.04 -4.38 -10.19
C LEU A 16 -1.52 -3.49 -11.31
N ASP A 17 -1.11 -2.25 -10.99
CA ASP A 17 -0.64 -1.31 -12.02
C ASP A 17 0.89 -1.34 -12.20
N HIS A 18 1.61 -2.15 -11.42
CA HIS A 18 3.07 -2.22 -11.44
C HIS A 18 3.77 -0.85 -11.31
N LEU A 19 3.19 0.07 -10.52
CA LEU A 19 3.83 1.35 -10.25
C LEU A 19 4.95 1.18 -9.20
N PRO A 20 6.18 1.60 -9.52
CA PRO A 20 7.25 1.63 -8.54
C PRO A 20 7.00 2.74 -7.48
N LEU A 21 7.54 2.55 -6.27
CA LEU A 21 7.28 3.44 -5.12
C LEU A 21 7.61 4.92 -5.37
N TYR A 22 8.64 5.20 -6.18
CA TYR A 22 9.00 6.59 -6.52
C TYR A 22 7.92 7.28 -7.36
N ARG A 23 7.18 6.53 -8.19
CA ARG A 23 6.09 7.06 -9.01
C ARG A 23 4.84 7.28 -8.16
N LEU A 24 4.58 6.34 -7.25
CA LEU A 24 3.53 6.45 -6.22
C LEU A 24 3.71 7.69 -5.33
N GLU A 25 4.94 7.96 -4.90
CA GLU A 25 5.31 9.19 -4.16
C GLU A 25 4.96 10.46 -4.94
N GLN A 26 5.26 10.51 -6.25
CA GLN A 26 4.90 11.66 -7.08
C GLN A 26 3.38 11.84 -7.22
N ILE A 27 2.60 10.75 -7.27
CA ILE A 27 1.14 10.81 -7.34
C ILE A 27 0.56 11.32 -6.01
N ALA A 28 1.07 10.82 -4.89
CA ALA A 28 0.69 11.31 -3.56
C ALA A 28 1.00 12.80 -3.39
N ASN A 29 2.17 13.24 -3.87
CA ASN A 29 2.57 14.65 -3.81
C ASN A 29 1.63 15.55 -4.63
N ARG A 30 1.16 15.07 -5.79
CA ARG A 30 0.12 15.78 -6.60
C ARG A 30 -1.23 15.86 -5.88
N ALA A 31 -1.56 14.85 -5.08
CA ALA A 31 -2.74 14.85 -4.23
C ALA A 31 -2.57 15.73 -2.97
N GLY A 32 -1.44 16.45 -2.83
CA GLY A 32 -1.14 17.30 -1.68
C GLY A 32 -0.66 16.52 -0.45
N VAL A 33 -0.34 15.23 -0.61
CA VAL A 33 0.14 14.38 0.49
C VAL A 33 1.64 14.16 0.34
N THR A 34 2.42 14.80 1.20
CA THR A 34 3.88 14.65 1.25
C THR A 34 4.25 13.33 1.96
N LEU A 35 4.22 12.22 1.20
CA LEU A 35 4.71 10.94 1.68
C LEU A 35 6.16 10.72 1.29
N ALA A 36 7.01 10.46 2.29
CA ALA A 36 8.36 9.99 2.03
C ALA A 36 8.34 8.52 1.57
N ARG A 37 9.23 8.17 0.64
CA ARG A 37 9.44 6.78 0.20
C ARG A 37 9.72 5.83 1.37
N SER A 38 10.41 6.30 2.42
CA SER A 38 10.70 5.51 3.63
C SER A 38 9.43 5.17 4.41
N THR A 39 8.45 6.05 4.47
CA THR A 39 7.17 5.81 5.14
C THR A 39 6.32 4.79 4.36
N LEU A 40 6.29 4.91 3.03
CA LEU A 40 5.70 3.88 2.16
C LEU A 40 6.45 2.54 2.28
N ALA A 41 7.77 2.61 2.47
CA ALA A 41 8.63 1.45 2.72
C ALA A 41 8.28 0.75 4.06
N ASP A 42 8.07 1.55 5.09
CA ASP A 42 7.73 1.08 6.43
C ASP A 42 6.35 0.39 6.45
N TRP A 43 5.35 0.97 5.77
CA TRP A 43 4.00 0.39 5.73
C TRP A 43 3.91 -0.90 4.92
N TRP A 44 4.69 -1.06 3.84
CA TRP A 44 4.72 -2.37 3.18
C TRP A 44 5.42 -3.40 4.06
N ALA A 45 6.48 -3.02 4.77
CA ALA A 45 7.20 -3.95 5.62
C ALA A 45 6.33 -4.43 6.80
N ASP A 46 5.56 -3.52 7.40
CA ASP A 46 4.59 -3.84 8.46
C ASP A 46 3.48 -4.78 7.96
N MET A 47 2.98 -4.56 6.74
CA MET A 47 1.93 -5.38 6.15
C MET A 47 2.41 -6.73 5.59
N ASP A 48 3.65 -6.82 5.12
CA ASP A 48 4.17 -8.06 4.51
C ASP A 48 4.44 -9.16 5.54
N LEU A 49 4.61 -8.81 6.82
CA LEU A 49 5.03 -9.75 7.87
C LEU A 49 3.95 -10.73 8.37
N PRO A 50 2.64 -10.45 8.29
CA PRO A 50 1.60 -11.48 8.42
C PRO A 50 0.92 -11.86 7.08
N CYS A 51 1.21 -11.14 5.98
CA CYS A 51 0.41 -11.19 4.76
C CYS A 51 1.00 -12.03 3.60
N ASN A 52 2.12 -12.74 3.81
CA ASN A 52 2.69 -13.62 2.77
C ASN A 52 1.82 -14.85 2.38
N ARG A 53 0.66 -15.03 3.04
CA ARG A 53 -0.36 -16.07 2.80
C ARG A 53 -1.50 -15.63 1.85
N TRP A 54 -1.60 -14.34 1.48
CA TRP A 54 -2.88 -13.72 1.05
C TRP A 54 -3.10 -13.51 -0.45
N LEU A 55 -2.23 -14.01 -1.33
CA LEU A 55 -2.49 -13.98 -2.78
C LEU A 55 -3.73 -14.81 -3.20
N ILE A 56 -4.30 -15.62 -2.31
CA ILE A 56 -5.45 -16.51 -2.60
C ILE A 56 -6.78 -16.01 -1.95
N ASP A 57 -6.74 -15.22 -0.87
CA ASP A 57 -7.93 -14.95 -0.01
C ASP A 57 -8.39 -13.47 0.02
N TRP A 58 -8.00 -12.69 -0.98
CA TRP A 58 -8.24 -11.24 -1.11
C TRP A 58 -9.66 -10.73 -0.75
N PRO A 59 -10.79 -11.35 -1.16
CA PRO A 59 -12.12 -10.79 -0.88
C PRO A 59 -12.55 -10.84 0.60
N ASN A 60 -11.98 -11.75 1.42
CA ASN A 60 -12.43 -11.94 2.80
C ASN A 60 -11.68 -11.07 3.81
N CYS A 61 -10.52 -10.51 3.42
CA CYS A 61 -9.70 -9.65 4.28
C CYS A 61 -10.23 -8.20 4.37
N CYS A 62 -10.73 -7.66 3.25
CA CYS A 62 -11.32 -6.31 3.18
C CYS A 62 -12.67 -6.20 3.92
N ALA A 63 -13.33 -7.32 4.22
CA ALA A 63 -14.62 -7.34 4.91
C ALA A 63 -14.52 -7.24 6.44
N ASN A 64 -13.32 -7.42 7.01
CA ASN A 64 -13.10 -7.52 8.46
C ASN A 64 -12.03 -6.55 9.00
N ALA A 65 -11.71 -5.49 8.25
CA ALA A 65 -10.79 -4.42 8.62
C ALA A 65 -11.50 -3.07 8.76
#